data_AF-A0A2V2DSP6-F1
#
_entry.id   AF-A0A2V2DSP6-F1
#
_cell.length_a   1.000
_cell.length_b   1.000
_cell.length_c   1.000
_cell.angle_alpha   90.00
_cell.angle_beta   90.00
_cell.angle_gamma   90.00
#
_symmetry.space_group_name_H-M   'P 1'
#
loop_
_entity.id
_entity.type
_entity.pdbx_description
1 polymer ?
#
loop_
_entity_poly.entity_id
_entity_poly.type
_entity_poly.pdbx_seq_one_letter_code
_entity_poly.pdbx_strand_id
1 'polypeptide(L)' 'VIPLSAARALLHEGKTQKLTGFTSKNGKAFDAYLKLEEGKIVFGF' A
#
# COMPACT_ATOMS: atom_id res chain seq x y z
N VAL A 1 -5.15 8.87 -1.72
CA VAL A 1 -3.93 9.44 -1.10
C VAL A 1 -3.47 8.51 0.01
N ILE A 2 -2.19 8.16 0.08
CA ILE A 2 -1.71 7.22 1.11
C ILE A 2 -1.51 8.00 2.42
N PRO A 3 -2.05 7.54 3.57
CA PRO A 3 -1.84 8.22 4.84
C PRO A 3 -0.37 8.18 5.25
N LEU A 4 0.12 9.28 5.82
CA LEU A 4 1.50 9.45 6.30
C LEU A 4 1.95 8.36 7.28
N SER A 5 1.02 7.81 8.05
CA SER A 5 1.28 6.69 8.98
C SER A 5 1.62 5.40 8.24
N ALA A 6 0.93 5.11 7.12
CA ALA A 6 1.21 3.93 6.31
C ALA A 6 2.51 4.06 5.52
N ALA A 7 2.81 5.26 4.99
CA ALA A 7 4.08 5.52 4.32
C ALA A 7 5.28 5.33 5.25
N ARG A 8 5.17 5.75 6.52
CA ARG A 8 6.20 5.53 7.54
C ARG A 8 6.38 4.04 7.87
N ALA A 9 5.28 3.30 8.04
CA ALA A 9 5.35 1.85 8.27
C ALA A 9 6.01 1.11 7.10
N LEU A 10 5.69 1.50 5.85
CA LEU A 10 6.30 0.94 4.65
C LEU A 10 7.83 1.10 4.64
N LEU A 11 8.32 2.29 4.99
CA LEU A 11 9.74 2.60 5.02
C LEU A 11 10.49 1.95 6.20
N HIS A 12 9.81 1.75 7.34
CA HIS A 12 10.42 1.16 8.54
C HIS A 12 10.34 -0.37 8.59
N GLU A 13 9.17 -0.95 8.31
CA GLU A 13 8.93 -2.41 8.40
C GLU A 13 9.08 -3.12 7.06
N GLY A 14 9.19 -2.38 5.95
CA GLY A 14 9.19 -2.97 4.60
C GLY A 14 7.81 -3.50 4.17
N LYS A 15 6.76 -3.25 4.96
CA LYS A 15 5.38 -3.64 4.67
C LYS A 15 4.41 -2.66 5.32
N THR A 16 3.23 -2.50 4.73
CA THR A 16 2.12 -1.75 5.34
C THR A 16 1.03 -2.69 5.79
N GLN A 17 0.20 -2.17 6.68
CA GLN A 17 -1.11 -2.76 6.96
C GLN A 17 -2.03 -2.63 5.74
N LYS A 18 -3.14 -3.38 5.76
CA LYS A 18 -4.19 -3.34 4.73
C LYS A 18 -4.68 -1.89 4.57
N LEU A 19 -4.35 -1.30 3.43
CA LEU A 19 -4.77 0.04 3.02
C LEU A 19 -6.07 -0.09 2.25
N THR A 20 -7.04 0.73 2.62
CA THR A 20 -8.36 0.78 1.99
C THR A 20 -8.48 2.03 1.13
N GLY A 21 -9.29 1.96 0.07
CA GLY A 21 -9.53 3.09 -0.82
C GLY A 21 -8.56 3.24 -1.99
N PHE A 22 -7.91 2.16 -2.42
CA PHE A 22 -7.29 2.17 -3.75
C PHE A 22 -8.37 2.12 -4.82
N THR A 23 -8.30 3.01 -5.79
CA THR A 23 -9.21 2.98 -6.93
C THR A 23 -8.48 2.34 -8.11
N SER A 24 -8.99 1.19 -8.55
CA SER A 24 -8.49 0.54 -9.77
C SER A 24 -8.84 1.39 -10.99
N LYS A 25 -8.15 1.16 -12.11
CA LYS A 25 -8.40 1.89 -13.38
C LYS A 25 -9.87 1.77 -13.85
N ASN A 26 -10.55 0.72 -13.43
CA ASN A 26 -11.98 0.46 -13.69
C ASN A 26 -12.94 1.12 -12.67
N GLY A 27 -12.46 2.02 -11.81
CA GLY A 27 -13.28 2.72 -10.81
C GLY A 27 -13.66 1.90 -9.57
N LYS A 28 -13.27 0.62 -9.50
CA LYS A 28 -13.52 -0.22 -8.32
C LYS A 28 -12.55 0.13 -7.19
N ALA A 29 -13.11 0.43 -6.02
CA ALA A 29 -12.34 0.48 -4.79
C ALA A 29 -11.88 -0.93 -4.43
N PHE A 30 -10.61 -1.09 -4.12
CA PHE A 30 -10.06 -2.31 -3.56
C PHE A 30 -9.14 -1.99 -2.39
N ASP A 31 -9.00 -2.97 -1.53
CA ASP A 31 -8.08 -2.91 -0.41
C ASP A 31 -6.86 -3.76 -0.74
N ALA A 32 -5.67 -3.26 -0.40
CA ALA A 32 -4.42 -4.00 -0.58
C ALA A 32 -3.43 -3.59 0.50
N TYR A 33 -2.49 -4.44 0.85
CA TYR A 33 -1.32 -4.03 1.62
C TYR A 33 -0.17 -3.76 0.65
N LEU A 34 0.75 -2.88 1.03
CA LEU A 34 1.94 -2.57 0.25
C LEU A 34 3.14 -3.27 0.88
N LYS A 35 3.99 -3.88 0.06
CA LYS A 35 5.28 -4.42 0.46
C LYS A 35 6.38 -3.66 -0.26
N LEU A 36 7.49 -3.41 0.44
CA LEU A 36 8.70 -2.87 -0.13
C LEU A 36 9.64 -4.03 -0.43
N GLU A 37 9.79 -4.38 -1.70
CA GLU A 37 10.81 -5.33 -2.15
C GLU A 37 11.85 -4.59 -2.99
N GLU A 38 13.11 -4.61 -2.55
CA GLU A 38 14.25 -4.03 -3.27
C GLU A 38 14.02 -2.58 -3.77
N GLY A 39 13.37 -1.76 -2.94
CA GLY A 39 13.06 -0.36 -3.26
C GLY A 39 11.84 -0.17 -4.18
N LYS A 40 11.14 -1.25 -4.53
CA LYS A 40 9.87 -1.21 -5.27
C LYS A 40 8.72 -1.48 -4.33
N ILE A 41 7.66 -0.71 -4.49
CA ILE A 41 6.40 -0.94 -3.80
C ILE A 41 5.58 -1.93 -4.62
N VAL A 42 5.30 -3.09 -4.05
CA VAL A 42 4.45 -4.14 -4.61
C VAL A 42 3.15 -4.25 -3.83
N PHE A 43 2.04 -4.41 -4.54
CA PHE A 43 0.76 -4.69 -3.93
C PHE A 43 0.71 -6.15 -3.51
N GLY A 44 0.46 -6.39 -2.23
CA GLY A 44 0.06 -7.68 -1.73
C GLY A 44 -1.44 -7.72 -1.53
N PHE A 45 -2.04 -8.83 -1.95
CA PHE A 45 -3.46 -9.12 -1.87
C PHE A 45 -3.73 -10.10 -0.73
#